data_AF-A0A7Y8UZ92-F1
#
_entry.id   AF-A0A7Y8UZ92-F1
#
_cell.length_a   1.000
_cell.length_b   1.000
_cell.length_c   1.000
_cell.angle_alpha   90.00
_cell.angle_beta   90.00
_cell.angle_gamma   90.00
#
_symmetry.space_group_name_H-M   'P 1'
#
loop_
_entity.id
_entity.type
_entity.pdbx_description
1 polymer ?
#
loop_
_entity_poly.entity_id
_entity_poly.type
_entity_poly.pdbx_seq_one_letter_code
_entity_poly.pdbx_strand_id
1 'polypeptide(L)'
;MDFNDNAIRRTLRSALRLIAGKPAPTLLIGLLLSFSAHAFDLQQLSDQLAKPSVIHGNFTQEKHLRALPQPLVSKGTFVLAKDHGLLWLLKTPLQQDYRISAQGIARRDANGWQLLPNKSAGAEQNRLFLAVLQGDSSGLQRDFELQLKGEANDWKLTLIPRSLLLKQVFTQINIDGGELVQKIELLETQGDSTLLRMQDSTAAQPLSDAEQHDFAQ
;
A
#
# COMPACT_ATOMS: atom_id res chain seq x y z
N MET A 1 -67.02 39.47 48.80
CA MET A 1 -65.84 38.68 48.41
C MET A 1 -65.74 38.67 46.89
N ASP A 2 -65.58 39.84 46.27
CA ASP A 2 -64.30 40.51 46.01
C ASP A 2 -63.21 39.58 45.44
N PHE A 3 -62.60 39.78 44.26
CA PHE A 3 -62.59 40.83 43.24
C PHE A 3 -62.29 40.09 41.92
N ASN A 4 -63.11 40.21 40.88
CA ASN A 4 -63.11 41.26 39.86
C ASN A 4 -61.76 41.44 39.14
N ASP A 5 -61.73 40.77 37.99
CA ASP A 5 -60.81 40.94 36.87
C ASP A 5 -61.21 42.21 36.09
N ASN A 6 -60.29 43.14 35.88
CA ASN A 6 -60.44 44.01 34.72
C ASN A 6 -59.07 44.47 34.21
N ALA A 7 -58.87 44.10 32.96
CA ALA A 7 -57.81 44.52 32.08
C ALA A 7 -57.66 46.06 32.03
N ILE A 8 -56.57 46.53 31.42
CA ILE A 8 -56.62 47.35 30.20
C ILE A 8 -55.30 48.14 29.98
N ARG A 9 -54.66 47.78 28.86
CA ARG A 9 -54.16 48.63 27.76
C ARG A 9 -52.84 49.45 27.87
N ARG A 10 -52.06 49.21 26.79
CA ARG A 10 -51.53 50.14 25.75
C ARG A 10 -50.56 51.25 26.21
N THR A 11 -49.27 51.13 25.85
CA THR A 11 -48.57 51.75 24.67
C THR A 11 -48.69 53.28 24.61
N LEU A 12 -47.67 54.09 24.35
CA LEU A 12 -46.24 54.00 24.01
C LEU A 12 -45.81 55.49 23.92
N ARG A 13 -44.55 55.85 24.24
CA ARG A 13 -43.81 56.95 23.55
C ARG A 13 -42.36 57.05 24.07
N SER A 14 -41.46 56.46 23.26
CA SER A 14 -40.14 56.96 22.82
C SER A 14 -39.41 58.06 23.63
N ALA A 15 -38.14 57.81 23.99
CA ALA A 15 -36.98 58.22 23.18
C ALA A 15 -35.65 57.71 23.77
N LEU A 16 -34.68 57.55 22.89
CA LEU A 16 -33.38 56.87 23.05
C LEU A 16 -32.30 57.67 23.81
N ARG A 17 -31.22 56.92 24.13
CA ARG A 17 -29.78 57.25 24.11
C ARG A 17 -29.15 57.35 25.52
N LEU A 18 -27.93 56.91 25.80
CA LEU A 18 -26.93 55.98 25.24
C LEU A 18 -25.87 55.84 26.36
N ILE A 19 -25.41 54.61 26.65
CA ILE A 19 -24.06 54.17 27.08
C ILE A 19 -23.36 54.86 28.27
N ALA A 20 -23.05 54.10 29.33
CA ALA A 20 -21.68 53.67 29.69
C ALA A 20 -21.60 53.01 31.09
N GLY A 21 -20.97 51.82 31.16
CA GLY A 21 -20.16 51.42 32.33
C GLY A 21 -20.55 50.15 33.08
N LYS A 22 -20.06 48.97 32.63
CA LYS A 22 -19.18 48.02 33.36
C LYS A 22 -19.16 46.63 32.69
N PRO A 23 -18.02 45.93 32.64
CA PRO A 23 -17.85 44.70 31.86
C PRO A 23 -18.43 43.47 32.57
N ALA A 24 -19.27 42.72 31.86
CA ALA A 24 -19.73 41.39 32.26
C ALA A 24 -18.74 40.31 31.76
N PRO A 25 -18.59 39.17 32.46
CA PRO A 25 -17.71 38.11 32.02
C PRO A 25 -18.41 37.35 30.88
N THR A 26 -18.02 37.64 29.65
CA THR A 26 -18.45 36.85 28.49
C THR A 26 -17.72 35.51 28.55
N LEU A 27 -18.44 34.47 28.97
CA LEU A 27 -18.03 33.09 28.87
C LEU A 27 -17.86 32.74 27.39
N LEU A 28 -16.62 32.84 26.90
CA LEU A 28 -16.24 32.44 25.55
C LEU A 28 -16.24 30.90 25.51
N ILE A 29 -17.34 30.31 25.06
CA ILE A 29 -17.39 28.87 24.75
C ILE A 29 -16.54 28.67 23.49
N GLY A 30 -15.27 28.32 23.69
CA GLY A 30 -14.37 27.91 22.61
C GLY A 30 -14.82 26.58 22.04
N LEU A 31 -15.40 26.61 20.84
CA LEU A 31 -15.66 25.43 20.04
C LEU A 31 -14.31 24.86 19.56
N LEU A 32 -13.71 23.99 20.37
CA LEU A 32 -12.56 23.19 19.97
C LEU A 32 -13.04 22.15 18.95
N LEU A 33 -13.02 22.52 17.67
CA LEU A 33 -13.09 21.56 16.58
C LEU A 33 -11.79 20.75 16.59
N SER A 34 -11.79 19.65 17.32
CA SER A 34 -10.74 18.63 17.24
C SER A 34 -10.76 18.04 15.84
N PHE A 35 -9.94 18.58 14.93
CA PHE A 35 -9.57 17.87 13.72
C PHE A 35 -8.74 16.65 14.14
N SER A 36 -9.37 15.48 14.14
CA SER A 36 -8.64 14.21 14.22
C SER A 36 -7.78 14.09 12.97
N ALA A 37 -6.49 14.44 13.09
CA ALA A 37 -5.49 14.04 12.12
C ALA A 37 -5.34 12.52 12.24
N HIS A 38 -6.04 11.77 11.40
CA HIS A 38 -5.81 10.34 11.27
C HIS A 38 -4.47 10.13 10.59
N ALA A 39 -3.53 9.53 11.31
CA ALA A 39 -2.24 9.12 10.75
C ALA A 39 -2.47 8.04 9.68
N PHE A 40 -1.68 8.09 8.61
CA PHE A 40 -1.75 7.11 7.52
C PHE A 40 -1.60 5.67 8.05
N ASP A 41 -2.62 4.84 7.84
CA ASP A 41 -2.69 3.49 8.39
C ASP A 41 -2.63 2.38 7.33
N LEU A 42 -2.55 1.12 7.79
CA LEU A 42 -2.43 -0.05 6.92
C LEU A 42 -3.66 -0.28 6.04
N GLN A 43 -4.86 0.13 6.50
CA GLN A 43 -6.07 -0.01 5.70
C GLN A 43 -6.02 0.98 4.53
N GLN A 44 -5.64 2.23 4.81
CA GLN A 44 -5.47 3.25 3.79
C GLN A 44 -4.39 2.87 2.77
N LEU A 45 -3.27 2.30 3.21
CA LEU A 45 -2.24 1.77 2.31
C LEU A 45 -2.78 0.61 1.44
N SER A 46 -3.51 -0.33 2.04
CA SER A 46 -4.14 -1.45 1.34
C SER A 46 -5.12 -0.96 0.26
N ASP A 47 -6.00 -0.02 0.62
CA ASP A 47 -6.97 0.58 -0.31
C ASP A 47 -6.28 1.33 -1.45
N GLN A 48 -5.20 2.06 -1.15
CA GLN A 48 -4.40 2.77 -2.13
C GLN A 48 -3.75 1.82 -3.14
N LEU A 49 -3.08 0.76 -2.67
CA LEU A 49 -2.42 -0.22 -3.54
C LEU A 49 -3.42 -1.09 -4.32
N ALA A 50 -4.62 -1.31 -3.80
CA ALA A 50 -5.67 -2.08 -4.45
C ALA A 50 -6.53 -1.28 -5.44
N LYS A 51 -6.33 0.04 -5.55
CA LYS A 51 -7.11 0.92 -6.42
C LYS A 51 -6.85 0.68 -7.93
N PRO A 52 -5.61 0.54 -8.40
CA PRO A 52 -5.34 0.20 -9.80
C PRO A 52 -5.81 -1.22 -10.14
N SER A 53 -6.53 -1.38 -11.25
CA SER A 53 -6.87 -2.72 -11.75
C SER A 53 -5.69 -3.38 -12.45
N VAL A 54 -4.87 -2.59 -13.15
CA VAL A 54 -3.69 -3.03 -13.89
C VAL A 54 -2.56 -2.05 -13.66
N ILE A 55 -1.34 -2.57 -13.45
CA ILE A 55 -0.11 -1.78 -13.35
C ILE A 55 0.93 -2.39 -14.28
N HIS A 56 1.50 -1.56 -15.13
CA HIS A 56 2.65 -1.91 -15.97
C HIS A 56 3.89 -1.18 -15.48
N GLY A 57 5.06 -1.74 -15.71
CA GLY A 57 6.31 -1.02 -15.53
C GLY A 57 7.55 -1.85 -15.82
N ASN A 58 8.69 -1.22 -15.58
CA ASN A 58 10.00 -1.83 -15.65
C ASN A 58 10.46 -2.21 -14.24
N PHE A 59 11.37 -3.18 -14.14
CA PHE A 59 12.07 -3.44 -12.89
C PHE A 59 13.56 -3.62 -13.08
N THR A 60 14.31 -3.24 -12.05
CA THR A 60 15.71 -3.65 -11.85
C THR A 60 15.81 -4.37 -10.51
N GLN A 61 16.34 -5.58 -10.53
CA GLN A 61 16.61 -6.40 -9.35
C GLN A 61 18.12 -6.57 -9.18
N GLU A 62 18.61 -6.33 -7.97
CA GLU A 62 20.00 -6.55 -7.58
C GLU A 62 20.03 -7.60 -6.47
N LYS A 63 20.67 -8.75 -6.72
CA LYS A 63 20.94 -9.76 -5.70
C LYS A 63 22.38 -9.58 -5.22
N HIS A 64 22.52 -9.08 -3.99
CA HIS A 64 23.80 -8.93 -3.31
C HIS A 64 24.09 -10.24 -2.57
N LEU A 65 25.05 -11.01 -3.10
CA LEU A 65 25.50 -12.25 -2.49
C LEU A 65 26.73 -11.97 -1.64
N ARG A 66 26.77 -12.47 -0.40
CA ARG A 66 27.93 -12.29 0.49
C ARG A 66 29.26 -12.69 -0.16
N ALA A 67 29.22 -13.72 -1.01
CA ALA A 67 30.39 -14.28 -1.67
C ALA A 67 30.89 -13.46 -2.88
N LEU A 68 30.14 -12.46 -3.35
CA LEU A 68 30.46 -11.69 -4.55
C LEU A 68 30.68 -10.20 -4.23
N PRO A 69 31.68 -9.55 -4.87
CA PRO A 69 31.96 -8.13 -4.66
C PRO A 69 30.99 -7.21 -5.40
N GLN A 70 30.28 -7.72 -6.42
CA GLN A 70 29.32 -6.98 -7.22
C GLN A 70 27.98 -7.74 -7.21
N PRO A 71 26.83 -7.05 -7.18
CA PRO A 71 25.54 -7.70 -7.19
C PRO A 71 25.26 -8.35 -8.54
N LEU A 72 24.46 -9.42 -8.53
CA LEU A 72 23.85 -9.94 -9.74
C LEU A 72 22.68 -9.04 -10.12
N VAL A 73 22.73 -8.46 -11.32
CA VAL A 73 21.71 -7.50 -11.79
C VAL A 73 20.80 -8.17 -12.82
N SER A 74 19.50 -8.05 -12.59
CA SER A 74 18.43 -8.55 -13.43
C SER A 74 17.50 -7.40 -13.81
N LYS A 75 17.00 -7.38 -15.04
CA LYS A 75 16.09 -6.34 -15.53
C LYS A 75 14.98 -6.93 -16.36
N GLY A 76 13.83 -6.30 -16.33
CA GLY A 76 12.67 -6.77 -17.08
C GLY A 76 11.49 -5.82 -17.01
N THR A 77 10.34 -6.36 -17.36
CA THR A 77 9.03 -5.69 -17.28
C THR A 77 8.08 -6.51 -16.44
N PHE A 78 7.11 -5.85 -15.84
CA PHE A 78 6.06 -6.52 -15.09
C PHE A 78 4.69 -5.98 -15.48
N VAL A 79 3.69 -6.84 -15.31
CA VAL A 79 2.27 -6.51 -15.43
C VAL A 79 1.56 -7.11 -14.24
N LEU A 80 1.07 -6.28 -13.35
CA LEU A 80 0.18 -6.69 -12.26
C LEU A 80 -1.26 -6.45 -12.70
N ALA A 81 -2.10 -7.47 -12.62
CA ALA A 81 -3.53 -7.33 -12.78
C ALA A 81 -4.24 -7.88 -11.54
N LYS A 82 -5.03 -7.04 -10.88
CA LYS A 82 -5.67 -7.34 -9.60
C LYS A 82 -6.38 -8.70 -9.58
N ASP A 83 -7.12 -9.00 -10.64
CA ASP A 83 -7.96 -10.21 -10.72
C ASP A 83 -7.24 -11.42 -11.35
N HIS A 84 -6.00 -11.25 -11.82
CA HIS A 84 -5.29 -12.29 -12.58
C HIS A 84 -3.95 -12.71 -11.96
N GLY A 85 -3.19 -11.76 -11.40
CA GLY A 85 -1.89 -11.99 -10.81
C GLY A 85 -0.79 -11.11 -11.40
N LEU A 86 0.40 -11.66 -11.56
CA LEU A 86 1.59 -10.97 -12.06
C LEU A 86 2.25 -11.71 -13.20
N LEU A 87 2.50 -10.99 -14.29
CA LEU A 87 3.50 -11.36 -15.29
C LEU A 87 4.82 -10.67 -14.95
N TRP A 88 5.89 -11.45 -14.88
CA TRP A 88 7.24 -11.01 -14.56
C TRP A 88 8.18 -11.45 -15.68
N LEU A 89 8.45 -10.55 -16.62
CA LEU A 89 9.17 -10.84 -17.86
C LEU A 89 10.62 -10.40 -17.72
N LEU A 90 11.49 -11.32 -17.30
CA LEU A 90 12.92 -11.07 -17.17
C LEU A 90 13.55 -10.97 -18.56
N LYS A 91 14.27 -9.88 -18.84
CA LYS A 91 14.94 -9.62 -20.12
C LYS A 91 16.44 -9.87 -20.07
N THR A 92 17.08 -9.53 -18.95
CA THR A 92 18.53 -9.70 -18.75
C THR A 92 18.82 -10.24 -17.35
N PRO A 93 19.88 -11.05 -17.16
CA PRO A 93 20.88 -11.47 -18.15
C PRO A 93 20.43 -12.66 -19.02
N LEU A 94 19.44 -13.42 -18.57
CA LEU A 94 18.82 -14.50 -19.32
C LEU A 94 17.32 -14.21 -19.41
N GLN A 95 16.75 -14.31 -20.61
CA GLN A 95 15.33 -14.08 -20.78
C GLN A 95 14.52 -15.20 -20.12
N GLN A 96 13.57 -14.82 -19.26
CA GLN A 96 12.74 -15.77 -18.53
C GLN A 96 11.44 -15.14 -18.06
N ASP A 97 10.33 -15.69 -18.52
CA ASP A 97 9.02 -15.18 -18.16
C ASP A 97 8.43 -16.03 -17.03
N TYR A 98 7.88 -15.35 -16.04
CA TYR A 98 7.12 -15.96 -14.97
C TYR A 98 5.71 -15.40 -14.95
N ARG A 99 4.77 -16.26 -14.59
CA ARG A 99 3.41 -15.88 -14.24
C ARG A 99 3.16 -16.37 -12.84
N ILE A 100 2.68 -15.49 -11.98
CA ILE A 100 2.26 -15.87 -10.64
C ILE A 100 0.79 -15.52 -10.47
N SER A 101 0.01 -16.50 -10.06
CA SER A 101 -1.42 -16.39 -9.83
C SER A 101 -1.82 -17.22 -8.61
N ALA A 102 -3.13 -17.29 -8.30
CA ALA A 102 -3.64 -18.14 -7.22
C ALA A 102 -3.32 -19.64 -7.41
N GLN A 103 -3.08 -20.08 -8.64
CA GLN A 103 -2.71 -21.46 -9.00
C GLN A 103 -1.24 -21.77 -8.71
N GLY A 104 -0.43 -20.76 -8.41
CA GLY A 104 1.00 -20.88 -8.15
C GLY A 104 1.84 -20.14 -9.19
N ILE A 105 3.09 -20.58 -9.33
CA ILE A 105 4.05 -19.96 -10.24
C ILE A 105 4.21 -20.83 -11.46
N ALA A 106 4.06 -20.24 -12.64
CA ALA A 106 4.44 -20.85 -13.90
C ALA A 106 5.65 -20.12 -14.49
N ARG A 107 6.49 -20.87 -15.20
CA ARG A 107 7.57 -20.35 -16.03
C ARG A 107 7.23 -20.64 -17.49
N ARG A 108 7.51 -19.68 -18.38
CA ARG A 108 7.40 -19.91 -19.83
C ARG A 108 8.63 -20.61 -20.35
N ASP A 109 8.43 -21.69 -21.10
CA ASP A 109 9.45 -22.34 -21.93
C ASP A 109 8.95 -22.49 -23.37
N ALA A 110 9.67 -23.26 -24.20
CA ALA A 110 9.32 -23.47 -25.61
C ALA A 110 7.95 -24.15 -25.81
N ASN A 111 7.42 -24.84 -24.81
CA ASN A 111 6.13 -25.54 -24.83
C ASN A 111 5.00 -24.71 -24.19
N GLY A 112 5.28 -23.48 -23.75
CA GLY A 112 4.31 -22.59 -23.10
C GLY A 112 4.51 -22.47 -21.59
N TRP A 113 3.44 -22.19 -20.86
CA TRP A 113 3.48 -22.01 -19.40
C TRP A 113 3.55 -23.36 -18.67
N GLN A 114 4.59 -23.54 -17.86
CA GLN A 114 4.79 -24.74 -17.04
C GLN A 114 4.78 -24.38 -15.56
N LEU A 115 3.88 -25.00 -14.80
CA LEU A 115 3.83 -24.82 -13.34
C LEU A 115 5.13 -25.31 -12.69
N LEU A 116 5.71 -24.45 -11.86
CA LEU A 116 6.85 -24.78 -11.04
C LEU A 116 6.39 -25.47 -9.76
N PRO A 117 7.18 -26.41 -9.21
CA PRO A 117 6.90 -26.96 -7.89
C PRO A 117 6.88 -25.85 -6.82
N ASN A 118 5.84 -25.81 -5.98
CA ASN A 118 5.56 -24.82 -4.93
C ASN A 118 6.60 -24.76 -3.77
N LYS A 119 7.89 -24.98 -4.02
CA LYS A 119 8.93 -25.07 -2.98
C LYS A 119 10.29 -24.45 -3.34
N SER A 120 10.41 -23.67 -4.41
CA SER A 120 11.69 -22.98 -4.67
C SER A 120 11.78 -21.68 -3.85
N ALA A 121 12.97 -21.35 -3.35
CA ALA A 121 13.16 -20.12 -2.57
C ALA A 121 12.79 -18.84 -3.35
N GLY A 122 13.03 -18.84 -4.67
CA GLY A 122 12.59 -17.75 -5.55
C GLY A 122 11.07 -17.66 -5.71
N ALA A 123 10.35 -18.78 -5.56
CA ALA A 123 8.89 -18.77 -5.63
C ALA A 123 8.24 -18.02 -4.45
N GLU A 124 8.74 -18.24 -3.24
CA GLU A 124 8.22 -17.53 -2.06
C GLU A 124 8.53 -16.03 -2.12
N GLN A 125 9.70 -15.63 -2.62
CA GLN A 125 10.03 -14.22 -2.84
C GLN A 125 9.04 -13.55 -3.80
N ASN A 126 8.71 -14.23 -4.90
CA ASN A 126 7.75 -13.75 -5.89
C ASN A 126 6.31 -13.70 -5.34
N ARG A 127 5.91 -14.67 -4.51
CA ARG A 127 4.60 -14.66 -3.83
C ARG A 127 4.47 -13.48 -2.86
N LEU A 128 5.53 -13.20 -2.10
CA LEU A 128 5.57 -12.06 -1.17
C LEU A 128 5.48 -10.74 -1.92
N PHE A 129 6.24 -10.62 -3.01
CA PHE A 129 6.18 -9.47 -3.90
C PHE A 129 4.75 -9.20 -4.39
N LEU A 130 4.07 -10.26 -4.81
CA LEU A 130 2.67 -10.20 -5.22
C LEU A 130 1.71 -9.72 -4.12
N ALA A 131 1.81 -10.30 -2.92
CA ALA A 131 0.94 -9.94 -1.80
C ALA A 131 1.07 -8.44 -1.45
N VAL A 132 2.29 -7.91 -1.55
CA VAL A 132 2.57 -6.49 -1.37
C VAL A 132 1.94 -5.66 -2.47
N LEU A 133 2.19 -6.00 -3.73
CA LEU A 133 1.71 -5.24 -4.87
C LEU A 133 0.17 -5.19 -4.96
N GLN A 134 -0.51 -6.26 -4.54
CA GLN A 134 -1.97 -6.33 -4.54
C GLN A 134 -2.60 -5.66 -3.30
N GLY A 135 -1.79 -5.18 -2.36
CA GLY A 135 -2.28 -4.62 -1.10
C GLY A 135 -2.97 -5.67 -0.21
N ASP A 136 -2.62 -6.96 -0.31
CA ASP A 136 -3.16 -8.03 0.55
C ASP A 136 -2.53 -7.95 1.96
N SER A 137 -2.91 -6.91 2.67
CA SER A 137 -2.49 -6.64 4.05
C SER A 137 -2.85 -7.82 4.98
N SER A 138 -3.96 -8.50 4.73
CA SER A 138 -4.41 -9.65 5.52
C SER A 138 -3.50 -10.87 5.39
N GLY A 139 -3.06 -11.17 4.15
CA GLY A 139 -2.09 -12.22 3.87
C GLY A 139 -0.74 -11.90 4.49
N LEU A 140 -0.29 -10.65 4.37
CA LEU A 140 0.97 -10.19 4.97
C LEU A 140 0.94 -10.24 6.50
N GLN A 141 -0.14 -9.81 7.15
CA GLN A 141 -0.25 -9.80 8.63
C GLN A 141 -0.20 -11.20 9.26
N ARG A 142 -0.62 -12.23 8.50
CA ARG A 142 -0.55 -13.63 8.93
C ARG A 142 0.90 -14.10 9.08
N ASP A 143 1.74 -13.70 8.12
CA ASP A 143 3.12 -14.17 7.99
C ASP A 143 4.12 -13.22 8.67
N PHE A 144 3.77 -11.93 8.81
CA PHE A 144 4.64 -10.85 9.27
C PHE A 144 3.97 -9.93 10.30
N GLU A 145 4.78 -9.37 11.18
CA GLU A 145 4.46 -8.12 11.87
C GLU A 145 4.72 -6.96 10.92
N LEU A 146 3.75 -6.04 10.83
CA LEU A 146 3.79 -4.91 9.92
C LEU A 146 4.00 -3.62 10.69
N GLN A 147 4.95 -2.81 10.23
CA GLN A 147 5.23 -1.49 10.78
C GLN A 147 5.17 -0.48 9.64
N LEU A 148 4.15 0.38 9.66
CA LEU A 148 3.96 1.44 8.68
C LEU A 148 4.42 2.78 9.25
N LYS A 149 5.12 3.56 8.42
CA LYS A 149 5.52 4.95 8.70
C LYS A 149 5.34 5.79 7.44
N GLY A 150 5.22 7.10 7.62
CA GLY A 150 5.09 8.07 6.53
C GLY A 150 3.64 8.35 6.16
N GLU A 151 3.43 8.83 4.95
CA GLU A 151 2.14 9.32 4.45
C GLU A 151 1.85 8.69 3.07
N ALA A 152 0.63 8.85 2.56
CA ALA A 152 0.18 8.26 1.29
C ALA A 152 1.16 8.42 0.08
N ASN A 153 1.90 9.54 0.01
CA ASN A 153 2.82 9.84 -1.09
C ASN A 153 4.29 9.45 -0.83
N ASP A 154 4.62 9.07 0.41
CA ASP A 154 5.97 8.68 0.83
C ASP A 154 5.84 7.83 2.10
N TRP A 155 5.52 6.55 1.90
CA TRP A 155 5.34 5.59 2.97
C TRP A 155 6.43 4.53 2.95
N LYS A 156 6.66 3.97 4.13
CA LYS A 156 7.54 2.83 4.35
C LYS A 156 6.83 1.77 5.17
N LEU A 157 6.76 0.57 4.63
CA LEU A 157 6.22 -0.61 5.27
C LEU A 157 7.38 -1.59 5.56
N THR A 158 7.57 -1.90 6.83
CA THR A 158 8.54 -2.89 7.29
C THR A 158 7.80 -4.16 7.74
N LEU A 159 8.25 -5.31 7.24
CA LEU A 159 7.72 -6.64 7.49
C LEU A 159 8.73 -7.44 8.31
N ILE A 160 8.35 -7.85 9.51
CA ILE A 160 9.17 -8.69 10.39
C ILE A 160 8.55 -10.10 10.44
N PRO A 161 9.27 -11.16 10.02
CA PRO A 161 8.73 -12.51 9.99
C PRO A 161 8.20 -12.99 11.34
N ARG A 162 7.00 -13.59 11.37
CA ARG A 162 6.44 -14.20 12.59
C ARG A 162 6.88 -15.65 12.76
N SER A 163 6.78 -16.44 11.69
CA SER A 163 7.00 -17.90 11.74
C SER A 163 8.49 -18.26 11.75
N LEU A 164 8.83 -19.42 12.34
CA LEU A 164 10.20 -19.92 12.37
C LEU A 164 10.75 -20.17 10.96
N LEU A 165 9.92 -20.68 10.06
CA LEU A 165 10.31 -20.95 8.67
C LEU A 165 10.69 -19.65 7.95
N LEU A 166 9.86 -18.60 8.07
CA LEU A 166 10.17 -17.32 7.44
C LEU A 166 11.38 -16.64 8.09
N LYS A 167 11.54 -16.77 9.42
CA LYS A 167 12.73 -16.31 10.15
C LYS A 167 14.01 -17.03 9.76
N GLN A 168 13.94 -18.20 9.09
CA GLN A 168 15.12 -18.86 8.52
C GLN A 168 15.52 -18.25 7.17
N VAL A 169 14.58 -17.65 6.45
CA VAL A 169 14.83 -17.06 5.12
C VAL A 169 15.14 -15.58 5.25
N PHE A 170 14.29 -14.84 5.95
CA PHE A 170 14.34 -13.39 6.04
C PHE A 170 14.64 -12.92 7.47
N THR A 171 15.40 -11.85 7.58
CA THR A 171 15.48 -11.04 8.80
C THR A 171 14.40 -9.96 8.78
N GLN A 172 14.21 -9.32 7.64
CA GLN A 172 13.28 -8.20 7.46
C GLN A 172 13.03 -7.97 5.97
N ILE A 173 11.84 -7.47 5.63
CA ILE A 173 11.54 -6.94 4.30
C ILE A 173 11.14 -5.47 4.45
N ASN A 174 11.69 -4.60 3.61
CA ASN A 174 11.37 -3.18 3.54
C ASN A 174 10.72 -2.86 2.22
N ILE A 175 9.69 -2.03 2.26
CA ILE A 175 8.88 -1.67 1.10
C ILE A 175 8.64 -0.18 1.19
N ASP A 176 9.03 0.56 0.16
CA ASP A 176 8.88 2.00 0.09
C ASP A 176 8.09 2.37 -1.16
N GLY A 177 7.23 3.38 -1.05
CA GLY A 177 6.41 3.82 -2.18
C GLY A 177 5.67 5.14 -1.92
N GLY A 178 4.99 5.58 -2.97
CA GLY A 178 3.99 6.66 -2.91
C GLY A 178 2.66 6.08 -3.37
N GLU A 179 2.03 6.68 -4.39
CA GLU A 179 0.79 6.12 -4.98
C GLU A 179 0.93 4.63 -5.33
N LEU A 180 2.08 4.23 -5.86
CA LEU A 180 2.47 2.85 -6.15
C LEU A 180 3.75 2.46 -5.40
N VAL A 181 4.00 1.15 -5.31
CA VAL A 181 5.26 0.60 -4.79
C VAL A 181 6.44 1.00 -5.70
N GLN A 182 7.52 1.48 -5.10
CA GLN A 182 8.71 1.94 -5.83
C GLN A 182 9.93 1.08 -5.56
N LYS A 183 10.07 0.57 -4.32
CA LYS A 183 11.26 -0.17 -3.91
C LYS A 183 10.91 -1.26 -2.91
N ILE A 184 11.54 -2.42 -3.07
CA ILE A 184 11.44 -3.54 -2.13
C ILE A 184 12.84 -4.04 -1.84
N GLU A 185 13.16 -4.22 -0.57
CA GLU A 185 14.42 -4.76 -0.10
C GLU A 185 14.16 -5.96 0.80
N LEU A 186 14.75 -7.09 0.44
CA LEU A 186 14.66 -8.34 1.18
C LEU A 186 16.00 -8.58 1.84
N LEU A 187 16.02 -8.60 3.17
CA LEU A 187 17.21 -8.91 3.96
C LEU A 187 17.14 -10.37 4.39
N GLU A 188 18.11 -11.17 3.98
CA GLU A 188 18.13 -12.62 4.22
C GLU A 188 19.04 -12.98 5.41
N THR A 189 18.73 -14.07 6.10
CA THR A 189 19.47 -14.49 7.31
C THR A 189 20.93 -14.84 7.05
N GLN A 190 21.23 -15.29 5.83
CA GLN A 190 22.58 -15.64 5.39
C GLN A 190 23.39 -14.41 4.97
N GLY A 191 22.89 -13.19 5.19
CA GLY A 191 23.57 -11.93 4.85
C GLY A 191 23.53 -11.57 3.37
N ASP A 192 22.81 -12.34 2.57
CA ASP A 192 22.42 -11.94 1.22
C ASP A 192 21.30 -10.89 1.31
N SER A 193 21.18 -10.07 0.27
CA SER A 193 20.03 -9.18 0.13
C SER A 193 19.57 -9.08 -1.32
N THR A 194 18.29 -8.79 -1.49
CA THR A 194 17.71 -8.52 -2.80
C THR A 194 17.09 -7.13 -2.78
N LEU A 195 17.48 -6.28 -3.72
CA LEU A 195 16.93 -4.94 -3.89
C LEU A 195 16.21 -4.86 -5.23
N LEU A 196 14.91 -4.63 -5.18
CA LEU A 196 14.05 -4.50 -6.33
C LEU A 196 13.57 -3.06 -6.45
N ARG A 197 13.74 -2.47 -7.63
CA ARG A 197 13.29 -1.12 -7.97
C ARG A 197 12.25 -1.20 -9.08
N MET A 198 11.07 -0.67 -8.81
CA MET A 198 9.98 -0.52 -9.76
C MET A 198 10.17 0.82 -10.47
N GLN A 199 10.21 0.79 -11.79
CA GLN A 199 10.54 1.95 -12.63
C GLN A 199 9.43 2.16 -13.63
N ASP A 200 9.13 3.42 -13.95
CA ASP A 200 8.12 3.79 -14.97
C ASP A 200 6.76 3.11 -14.73
N SER A 201 6.38 2.94 -13.46
CA SER A 201 5.13 2.25 -13.11
C SER A 201 3.92 3.11 -13.45
N THR A 202 2.96 2.54 -14.17
CA THR A 202 1.75 3.23 -14.65
C THR A 202 0.53 2.36 -14.49
N ALA A 203 -0.60 2.98 -14.13
CA ALA A 203 -1.92 2.35 -14.03
C ALA A 203 -2.88 2.83 -15.13
N ALA A 204 -2.35 3.39 -16.22
CA ALA A 204 -3.15 4.09 -17.23
C ALA A 204 -3.73 3.17 -18.32
N GLN A 205 -3.22 1.94 -18.46
CA GLN A 205 -3.54 1.06 -19.57
C GLN A 205 -4.18 -0.25 -19.08
N PRO A 206 -5.23 -0.74 -19.76
CA PRO A 206 -5.76 -2.07 -19.50
C PRO A 206 -4.79 -3.15 -19.99
N LEU A 207 -5.08 -4.42 -19.67
CA LEU A 207 -4.36 -5.55 -20.23
C LEU A 207 -4.54 -5.62 -21.75
N SER A 208 -3.44 -5.79 -22.47
CA SER A 208 -3.43 -6.16 -23.88
C SER A 208 -3.92 -7.59 -24.10
N ASP A 209 -4.34 -7.92 -25.33
CA ASP A 209 -4.81 -9.27 -25.68
C ASP A 209 -3.76 -10.35 -25.38
N ALA A 210 -2.47 -10.04 -25.60
CA ALA A 210 -1.37 -10.95 -25.30
C ALA A 210 -1.24 -11.20 -23.79
N GLU A 211 -1.36 -10.15 -22.97
CA GLU A 211 -1.29 -10.28 -21.51
C GLU A 211 -2.51 -11.03 -20.97
N GLN A 212 -3.72 -10.74 -21.48
CA GLN A 212 -4.94 -11.48 -21.12
C GLN A 212 -4.79 -12.97 -21.44
N HIS A 213 -4.24 -13.30 -22.61
CA HIS A 213 -3.97 -14.67 -23.00
C HIS A 213 -2.94 -15.34 -22.08
N ASP A 214 -1.83 -14.67 -21.78
CA ASP A 214 -0.79 -15.21 -20.90
C ASP A 214 -1.32 -15.47 -19.48
N PHE A 215 -2.23 -14.62 -18.98
CA PHE A 215 -2.90 -14.86 -17.71
C PHE A 215 -3.91 -16.02 -17.72
N ALA A 216 -4.55 -16.31 -18.86
CA ALA A 216 -5.62 -17.30 -18.96
C ALA A 216 -5.16 -18.76 -19.06
N GLN A 217 -3.88 -19.04 -19.31
CA GLN A 217 -3.36 -20.40 -19.54
C GLN A 217 -3.25 -21.29 -18.31
#